data_AF-A0A0W8JBP2-F1
#
_entry.id   AF-A0A0W8JBP2-F1
#
_cell.length_a   1.000
_cell.length_b   1.000
_cell.length_c   1.000
_cell.angle_alpha   90.00
_cell.angle_beta   90.00
_cell.angle_gamma   90.00
#
_symmetry.space_group_name_H-M   'P 1'
#
loop_
_entity.id
_entity.type
_entity.pdbx_description
1 polymer ?
#
loop_
_entity_poly.entity_id
_entity_poly.type
_entity_poly.pdbx_seq_one_letter_code
_entity_poly.pdbx_strand_id
1 'polypeptide(L)'
;MAKLGYCEIDNLKLSRQSKGAVFEIHDIMYHANLFSTAMGSIPFVQIFMSPSITSSPLETGINIREYDWQTFGDAMGSVPKIVRYRIRSVAEPMSWYTGGKEGEFWRCISEAAL
;
A
#
# COMPACT_ATOMS: atom_id res chain seq x y z
N MET A 1 -3.72 16.67 -8.87
CA MET A 1 -4.25 16.33 -7.54
C MET A 1 -4.93 14.99 -7.69
N ALA A 2 -4.39 13.95 -7.04
CA ALA A 2 -4.97 12.61 -7.12
C ALA A 2 -6.40 12.64 -6.56
N LYS A 3 -7.30 11.92 -7.24
CA LYS A 3 -8.68 11.70 -6.83
C LYS A 3 -8.71 10.70 -5.66
N LEU A 4 -8.18 11.08 -4.50
CA LEU A 4 -8.11 10.22 -3.31
C LEU A 4 -9.50 9.75 -2.82
N GLY A 5 -10.59 10.42 -3.24
CA GLY A 5 -11.97 10.02 -2.95
C GLY A 5 -12.52 8.80 -3.72
N TYR A 6 -11.68 8.08 -4.49
CA TYR A 6 -12.08 6.87 -5.23
C TYR A 6 -11.21 5.65 -4.89
N CYS A 7 -10.63 5.57 -3.69
CA CYS A 7 -9.78 4.45 -3.29
C CYS A 7 -10.41 3.60 -2.17
N GLU A 8 -11.74 3.57 -2.01
CA GLU A 8 -12.33 2.62 -1.05
C GLU A 8 -12.20 1.19 -1.58
N ILE A 9 -11.51 0.32 -0.82
CA ILE A 9 -11.25 -1.06 -1.22
C ILE A 9 -11.72 -1.99 -0.10
N ASP A 10 -12.80 -2.71 -0.37
CA ASP A 10 -13.33 -3.71 0.56
C ASP A 10 -12.90 -5.13 0.20
N ASN A 11 -12.63 -5.94 1.21
CA ASN A 11 -12.38 -7.37 1.13
C ASN A 11 -11.28 -7.74 0.10
N LEU A 12 -10.21 -6.94 0.07
CA LEU A 12 -9.06 -7.18 -0.81
C LEU A 12 -8.27 -8.40 -0.34
N LYS A 13 -8.00 -9.32 -1.28
CA LYS A 13 -7.08 -10.43 -1.08
C LYS A 13 -5.87 -10.24 -1.96
N LEU A 14 -4.71 -10.15 -1.35
CA LEU A 14 -3.44 -9.98 -2.07
C LEU A 14 -2.96 -11.33 -2.58
N SER A 15 -2.59 -11.37 -3.86
CA SER A 15 -1.84 -12.49 -4.43
C SER A 15 -0.45 -12.62 -3.78
N ARG A 16 0.20 -13.77 -3.99
CA ARG A 16 1.58 -13.98 -3.54
C ARG A 16 2.55 -12.91 -4.06
N GLN A 17 2.36 -12.48 -5.31
CA GLN A 17 3.19 -11.44 -5.92
C GLN A 17 3.01 -10.10 -5.20
N SER A 18 1.76 -9.71 -4.92
CA SER A 18 1.48 -8.46 -4.22
C SER A 18 1.93 -8.47 -2.77
N LYS A 19 1.82 -9.60 -2.07
CA LYS A 19 2.44 -9.76 -0.75
C LYS A 19 3.94 -9.45 -0.84
N GLY A 20 4.64 -10.00 -1.84
CA GLY A 20 6.06 -9.70 -2.10
C GLY A 20 6.36 -8.22 -2.37
N ALA A 21 5.58 -7.57 -3.24
CA ALA A 21 5.74 -6.14 -3.53
C ALA A 21 5.49 -5.26 -2.30
N VAL A 22 4.56 -5.64 -1.42
CA VAL A 22 4.32 -4.96 -0.15
C VAL A 22 5.54 -5.09 0.78
N PHE A 23 6.22 -6.23 0.82
CA PHE A 23 7.50 -6.40 1.54
C PHE A 23 8.61 -5.49 0.97
N GLU A 24 8.70 -5.36 -0.35
CA GLU A 24 9.71 -4.52 -0.98
C GLU A 24 9.50 -3.03 -0.66
N ILE A 25 8.25 -2.55 -0.70
CA ILE A 25 7.93 -1.18 -0.29
C ILE A 25 8.24 -0.96 1.20
N HIS A 26 7.89 -1.93 2.05
CA HIS A 26 8.25 -1.87 3.47
C HIS A 26 9.77 -1.74 3.66
N ASP A 27 10.56 -2.53 2.94
CA ASP A 27 12.02 -2.48 3.01
C ASP A 27 12.58 -1.12 2.56
N ILE A 28 12.03 -0.54 1.48
CA ILE A 28 12.38 0.81 1.02
C ILE A 28 12.10 1.85 2.12
N MET A 29 10.94 1.77 2.78
CA MET A 29 10.55 2.70 3.84
C MET A 29 11.43 2.54 5.09
N TYR A 30 11.75 1.29 5.46
CA TYR A 30 12.63 0.98 6.59
C TYR A 30 14.03 1.56 6.39
N HIS A 31 14.65 1.33 5.22
CA HIS A 31 15.97 1.85 4.90
C HIS A 31 16.01 3.37 4.75
N ALA A 32 14.89 4.00 4.40
CA ALA A 32 14.74 5.45 4.40
C ALA A 32 14.53 6.05 5.81
N ASN A 33 14.54 5.22 6.86
CA ASN A 33 14.24 5.58 8.25
C ASN A 33 12.86 6.27 8.40
N LEU A 34 11.90 5.88 7.56
CA LEU A 34 10.53 6.40 7.57
C LEU A 34 9.61 5.61 8.49
N PHE A 35 10.18 4.86 9.44
CA PHE A 35 9.42 3.94 10.29
C PHE A 35 8.27 4.64 11.04
N SER A 36 8.48 5.87 11.52
CA SER A 36 7.44 6.69 12.16
C SER A 36 6.35 7.18 11.19
N THR A 37 6.71 7.46 9.93
CA THR A 37 5.79 7.88 8.86
C THR A 37 5.01 6.69 8.28
N ALA A 38 5.64 5.52 8.23
CA ALA A 38 5.08 4.27 7.70
C ALA A 38 4.03 3.65 8.62
N MET A 39 4.21 3.76 9.95
CA MET A 39 3.23 3.32 10.95
C MET A 39 1.87 4.04 10.84
N GLY A 40 1.81 5.21 10.17
CA GLY A 40 0.56 5.91 9.88
C GLY A 40 -0.22 5.34 8.70
N SER A 41 0.36 4.43 7.91
CA SER A 41 -0.32 3.81 6.77
C SER A 41 -1.04 2.54 7.19
N ILE A 42 -2.34 2.69 7.46
CA ILE A 42 -3.24 1.62 7.88
C ILE A 42 -3.20 0.37 6.96
N PRO A 43 -2.97 0.46 5.63
CA PRO A 43 -2.83 -0.74 4.80
C PRO A 43 -1.66 -1.64 5.23
N PHE A 44 -0.51 -1.05 5.55
CA PHE A 44 0.71 -1.82 5.86
C PHE A 44 0.56 -2.52 7.21
N VAL A 45 0.04 -1.83 8.23
CA VAL A 45 -0.22 -2.43 9.54
C VAL A 45 -1.24 -3.56 9.42
N GLN A 46 -2.32 -3.40 8.66
CA GLN A 46 -3.31 -4.47 8.46
C GLN A 46 -2.75 -5.67 7.67
N ILE A 47 -1.94 -5.42 6.63
CA ILE A 47 -1.31 -6.48 5.83
C ILE A 47 -0.27 -7.26 6.64
N PHE A 48 0.51 -6.59 7.50
CA PHE A 48 1.62 -7.19 8.24
C PHE A 48 1.26 -7.67 9.65
N MET A 49 0.35 -7.00 10.36
CA MET A 49 -0.04 -7.35 11.74
C MET A 49 -1.32 -8.18 11.83
N SER A 50 -2.02 -8.45 10.73
CA SER A 50 -3.10 -9.46 10.74
C SER A 50 -2.52 -10.86 10.50
N PRO A 51 -2.40 -11.72 11.53
CA PRO A 51 -1.97 -13.11 11.36
C PRO A 51 -2.86 -13.89 10.36
N SER A 52 -4.08 -13.42 10.11
CA SER A 52 -5.02 -13.97 9.14
C SER A 52 -4.63 -13.80 7.66
N ILE A 53 -3.80 -12.80 7.30
CA ILE A 53 -3.40 -12.55 5.90
C ILE A 53 -2.05 -13.18 5.56
N THR A 54 -1.19 -13.33 6.57
CA THR A 54 0.17 -13.88 6.42
C THR A 54 0.24 -15.38 6.68
N SER A 55 -0.71 -15.98 7.41
CA SER A 55 -0.57 -17.37 7.88
C SER A 55 -1.85 -18.21 8.07
N SER A 56 -3.06 -17.68 7.78
CA SER A 56 -4.31 -18.43 7.99
C SER A 56 -4.99 -18.89 6.67
N PRO A 57 -5.55 -20.12 6.60
CA PRO A 57 -6.42 -20.55 5.50
C PRO A 57 -7.70 -19.71 5.36
N LEU A 58 -8.06 -18.97 6.42
CA LEU A 58 -9.09 -17.94 6.40
C LEU A 58 -8.45 -16.61 6.01
N GLU A 59 -8.29 -16.38 4.70
CA GLU A 59 -7.93 -15.05 4.20
C GLU A 59 -9.10 -14.09 4.46
N THR A 60 -9.05 -13.35 5.58
CA THR A 60 -9.88 -12.17 5.79
C THR A 60 -9.39 -11.06 4.88
N GLY A 61 -10.27 -10.52 4.03
CA GLY A 61 -9.87 -9.45 3.12
C GLY A 61 -9.57 -8.14 3.84
N ILE A 62 -8.67 -7.37 3.27
CA ILE A 62 -8.26 -6.04 3.73
C ILE A 62 -9.37 -5.06 3.36
N ASN A 63 -9.79 -4.22 4.31
CA ASN A 63 -10.70 -3.11 4.05
C ASN A 63 -9.93 -1.81 4.25
N ILE A 64 -9.83 -1.01 3.20
CA ILE A 64 -9.12 0.27 3.20
C ILE A 64 -10.12 1.36 2.85
N ARG A 65 -10.34 2.27 3.78
CA ARG A 65 -11.27 3.39 3.62
C ARG A 65 -10.58 4.61 3.04
N GLU A 66 -11.36 5.58 2.59
CA GLU A 66 -10.83 6.84 2.03
C GLU A 66 -9.88 7.57 2.99
N TYR A 67 -10.21 7.64 4.28
CA TYR A 67 -9.37 8.32 5.28
C TYR A 67 -7.99 7.63 5.46
N ASP A 68 -7.89 6.32 5.21
CA ASP A 68 -6.63 5.59 5.27
C ASP A 68 -5.69 6.05 4.15
N TRP A 69 -6.25 6.31 2.96
CA TRP A 69 -5.51 6.82 1.81
C TRP A 69 -5.11 8.27 1.97
N GLN A 70 -5.96 9.10 2.57
CA GLN A 70 -5.59 10.47 2.90
C GLN A 70 -4.41 10.50 3.87
N THR A 71 -4.47 9.70 4.94
CA THR A 71 -3.38 9.59 5.91
C THR A 71 -2.08 9.10 5.24
N PHE A 72 -2.17 8.12 4.34
CA PHE A 72 -1.02 7.65 3.56
C PHE A 72 -0.46 8.74 2.63
N GLY A 73 -1.32 9.46 1.92
CA GLY A 73 -0.91 10.56 1.04
C GLY A 73 -0.22 11.71 1.79
N ASP A 74 -0.76 12.09 2.95
CA ASP A 74 -0.16 13.12 3.80
C ASP A 74 1.21 12.67 4.34
N ALA A 75 1.30 11.40 4.77
CA ALA A 75 2.55 10.79 5.19
C ALA A 75 3.58 10.80 4.04
N MET A 76 3.17 10.41 2.82
CA MET A 76 4.01 10.43 1.63
C MET A 76 4.43 11.85 1.23
N GLY A 77 3.62 12.87 1.48
CA GLY A 77 4.00 14.27 1.26
C GLY A 77 5.26 14.70 2.02
N SER A 78 5.52 14.10 3.18
CA SER A 78 6.75 14.34 3.98
C SER A 78 7.97 13.52 3.53
N VAL A 79 7.77 12.55 2.63
CA VAL A 79 8.81 11.61 2.19
C VAL A 79 9.68 12.23 1.07
N PRO A 80 11.02 12.08 1.14
CA PRO A 80 11.92 12.54 0.08
C PRO A 80 11.52 12.00 -1.30
N LYS A 81 11.58 12.85 -2.33
CA LYS A 81 11.16 12.52 -3.70
C LYS A 81 11.79 11.22 -4.24
N ILE A 82 13.05 10.95 -3.89
CA ILE A 82 13.75 9.74 -4.33
C ILE A 82 13.15 8.46 -3.73
N VAL A 83 12.69 8.52 -2.48
CA VAL A 83 12.07 7.38 -1.80
C VAL A 83 10.68 7.14 -2.36
N ARG A 84 9.91 8.22 -2.55
CA ARG A 84 8.62 8.18 -3.25
C ARG A 84 8.70 7.56 -4.64
N TYR A 85 9.71 7.94 -5.41
CA TYR A 85 9.96 7.38 -6.73
C TYR A 85 10.24 5.87 -6.68
N ARG A 86 11.03 5.40 -5.69
CA ARG A 86 11.28 3.97 -5.48
C ARG A 86 10.00 3.20 -5.15
N ILE A 87 9.18 3.72 -4.24
CA ILE A 87 7.89 3.11 -3.89
C ILE A 87 7.00 3.01 -5.14
N ARG A 88 6.92 4.09 -5.92
CA ARG A 88 6.18 4.11 -7.17
C ARG A 88 6.71 3.09 -8.18
N SER A 89 8.03 2.92 -8.30
CA SER A 89 8.60 1.95 -9.25
C SER A 89 8.24 0.50 -8.94
N VAL A 90 7.83 0.20 -7.71
CA VAL A 90 7.28 -1.11 -7.32
C VAL A 90 5.76 -1.15 -7.53
N ALA A 91 5.05 -0.11 -7.07
CA ALA A 91 3.59 -0.07 -7.08
C ALA A 91 2.96 0.11 -8.47
N GLU A 92 3.55 0.94 -9.32
CA GLU A 92 3.02 1.23 -10.65
C GLU A 92 2.94 -0.01 -11.53
N PRO A 93 4.00 -0.84 -11.70
CA PRO A 93 3.92 -2.14 -12.38
C PRO A 93 2.74 -3.02 -11.92
N MET A 94 2.54 -3.08 -10.61
CA MET A 94 1.54 -3.93 -10.00
C MET A 94 0.10 -3.51 -10.34
N SER A 95 -0.13 -2.23 -10.67
CA SER A 95 -1.48 -1.74 -11.02
C SER A 95 -1.99 -2.24 -12.38
N TRP A 96 -1.10 -2.73 -13.25
CA TRP A 96 -1.45 -3.28 -14.57
C TRP A 96 -1.07 -4.76 -14.70
N TYR A 97 -0.19 -5.29 -13.84
CA TYR A 97 0.03 -6.75 -13.74
C TYR A 97 -1.04 -7.48 -12.95
N THR A 98 -1.73 -6.80 -12.02
CA THR A 98 -2.82 -7.39 -11.23
C THR A 98 -4.18 -6.87 -11.70
N GLY A 99 -5.23 -7.66 -11.42
CA GLY A 99 -6.60 -7.36 -11.87
C GLY A 99 -7.53 -6.99 -10.72
N GLY A 100 -8.65 -6.35 -11.06
CA GLY A 100 -9.72 -6.03 -10.11
C GLY A 100 -9.24 -5.14 -8.95
N LYS A 101 -9.65 -5.50 -7.72
CA LYS A 101 -9.35 -4.73 -6.50
C LYS A 101 -7.86 -4.62 -6.19
N GLU A 102 -7.08 -5.60 -6.64
CA GLU A 102 -5.63 -5.61 -6.43
C GLU A 102 -4.94 -4.58 -7.32
N GLY A 103 -5.33 -4.51 -8.60
CA GLY A 103 -4.82 -3.47 -9.51
C GLY A 103 -5.20 -2.07 -9.05
N GLU A 104 -6.43 -1.91 -8.52
CA GLU A 104 -6.89 -0.66 -7.94
C GLU A 104 -6.10 -0.26 -6.68
N PHE A 105 -5.85 -1.21 -5.78
CA PHE A 105 -4.98 -1.01 -4.61
C PHE A 105 -3.61 -0.48 -5.01
N TRP A 106 -2.98 -1.09 -6.02
CA TRP A 106 -1.67 -0.69 -6.50
C TRP A 106 -1.68 0.67 -7.20
N ARG A 107 -2.75 0.98 -7.94
CA ARG A 107 -2.97 2.30 -8.51
C ARG A 107 -3.03 3.36 -7.41
N CYS A 108 -3.78 3.12 -6.35
CA CYS A 108 -3.92 4.04 -5.22
C CYS A 108 -2.58 4.27 -4.50
N ILE A 109 -1.76 3.23 -4.28
CA ILE A 109 -0.40 3.38 -3.73
C ILE A 109 0.49 4.23 -4.66
N SER A 110 0.49 3.94 -5.96
CA SER A 110 1.30 4.65 -6.96
C SER A 110 0.93 6.13 -7.08
N GLU A 111 -0.37 6.43 -6.99
CA GLU A 111 -0.88 7.81 -7.02
C GLU A 111 -0.59 8.57 -5.73
N ALA A 112 -0.72 7.93 -4.57
CA ALA A 112 -0.41 8.56 -3.28
C ALA A 112 1.10 8.77 -3.06
N ALA A 113 1.96 8.07 -3.82
CA ALA A 113 3.39 8.29 -3.84
C ALA A 113 3.85 9.48 -4.71
N LEU A 114 2.94 10.20 -5.40
CA LEU A 114 3.28 11.40 -6.19
C LEU A 114 3.57 12.64 -5.32
#